data_AF-A0A417HGF3-F1
#
_entry.id   AF-A0A417HGF3-F1
#
_cell.length_a   1.000
_cell.length_b   1.000
_cell.length_c   1.000
_cell.angle_alpha   90.00
_cell.angle_beta   90.00
_cell.angle_gamma   90.00
#
_symmetry.space_group_name_H-M   'P 1'
#
loop_
_entity.id
_entity.type
_entity.pdbx_description
1 polymer ?
#
loop_
_entity_poly.entity_id
_entity_poly.type
_entity_poly.pdbx_seq_one_letter_code
_entity_poly.pdbx_strand_id
1 'polypeptide(L)'
;MNETDYNARLYEKMKAEQDKYRDWLLHQEPSEILDHTYEYTMREDIVMCMEELELEPEKARAFIGNDVELLRNTLHQDQYIYMAV
;
A
#
# COMPACT_ATOMS: atom_id res chain seq x y z
N MET A 1 -21.94 14.90 13.10
CA MET A 1 -20.58 14.38 13.31
C MET A 1 -19.83 14.67 12.04
N ASN A 2 -18.84 15.57 12.05
CA ASN A 2 -18.03 15.82 10.85
C ASN A 2 -17.05 14.66 10.79
N GLU A 3 -17.53 13.52 10.28
CA GLU A 3 -16.75 12.31 10.11
C GLU A 3 -15.61 12.68 9.19
N THR A 4 -14.44 12.93 9.79
CA THR A 4 -13.24 13.18 9.01
C THR A 4 -13.03 11.90 8.22
N ASP A 5 -13.09 12.00 6.89
CA ASP A 5 -12.90 10.85 6.01
C ASP A 5 -11.42 10.42 6.09
N TYR A 6 -11.15 9.58 7.09
CA TYR A 6 -9.81 9.07 7.37
C TYR A 6 -9.28 8.23 6.21
N ASN A 7 -10.17 7.63 5.40
CA ASN A 7 -9.79 6.91 4.20
C ASN A 7 -9.30 7.86 3.11
N ALA A 8 -10.05 8.94 2.84
CA ALA A 8 -9.62 9.97 1.88
C ALA A 8 -8.27 10.59 2.29
N ARG A 9 -8.09 10.92 3.58
CA ARG A 9 -6.83 11.50 4.07
C ARG A 9 -5.65 10.53 3.99
N LEU A 10 -5.88 9.24 4.23
CA LEU A 10 -4.86 8.22 4.11
C LEU A 10 -4.46 8.04 2.64
N TYR A 11 -5.44 7.99 1.75
CA TYR A 11 -5.23 7.91 0.31
C TYR A 11 -4.42 9.12 -0.21
N GLU A 12 -4.85 10.34 0.09
CA GLU A 12 -4.16 11.57 -0.32
C GLU A 12 -2.70 11.58 0.15
N LYS A 13 -2.46 11.14 1.39
CA LYS A 13 -1.10 11.03 1.93
C LYS A 13 -0.26 10.00 1.16
N MET A 14 -0.80 8.82 0.90
CA MET A 14 -0.08 7.75 0.18
C MET A 14 0.23 8.15 -1.25
N LYS A 15 -0.73 8.79 -1.94
CA LYS A 15 -0.54 9.35 -3.28
C LYS A 15 0.58 10.41 -3.29
N ALA A 16 0.57 11.35 -2.35
CA ALA A 16 1.60 12.37 -2.26
C ALA A 16 3.00 11.80 -1.98
N GLU A 17 3.11 10.75 -1.15
CA GLU A 17 4.37 10.05 -0.92
C GLU A 17 4.85 9.30 -2.17
N GLN A 18 3.94 8.68 -2.92
CA GLN A 18 4.24 8.05 -4.21
C GLN A 18 4.69 9.04 -5.27
N ASP A 19 3.98 10.17 -5.43
CA ASP A 19 4.31 11.17 -6.43
C ASP A 19 5.70 11.75 -6.18
N LYS A 20 6.03 12.04 -4.92
CA LYS A 20 7.38 12.48 -4.53
C LYS A 20 8.45 11.42 -4.84
N TYR A 21 8.15 10.15 -4.57
CA TYR A 21 9.09 9.06 -4.84
C TYR A 21 9.28 8.83 -6.35
N ARG A 22 8.21 8.93 -7.14
CA ARG A 22 8.23 8.89 -8.61
C ARG A 22 9.09 10.01 -9.17
N ASP A 23 8.87 11.25 -8.72
CA ASP A 23 9.63 12.41 -9.17
C ASP A 23 11.13 12.25 -8.88
N TRP A 24 11.49 11.69 -7.72
CA TRP A 24 12.87 11.35 -7.41
C TRP A 24 13.43 10.26 -8.35
N LEU A 25 12.67 9.16 -8.54
CA LEU A 25 13.09 7.99 -9.32
C LEU A 25 13.37 8.36 -10.79
N LEU A 26 12.59 9.27 -11.37
CA LEU A 26 12.74 9.75 -12.75
C LEU A 26 14.10 10.43 -13.03
N HIS A 27 14.80 10.87 -11.99
CA HIS A 27 16.10 11.56 -12.10
C HIS A 27 17.28 10.67 -11.68
N GLN A 28 17.06 9.39 -11.42
CA GLN A 28 18.13 8.47 -11.02
C GLN A 28 18.83 7.80 -12.21
N GLU A 29 20.01 7.26 -11.96
CA GLU A 29 20.73 6.42 -12.91
C GLU A 29 20.00 5.08 -13.14
N PRO A 30 20.17 4.42 -14.29
CA PRO A 30 19.45 3.19 -14.60
C PRO A 30 19.58 2.06 -13.57
N SER A 31 20.73 1.93 -12.90
CA SER A 31 20.93 0.92 -11.84
C SER A 31 20.04 1.18 -10.63
N GLU A 32 19.97 2.44 -10.19
CA GLU A 32 19.11 2.84 -9.07
C GLU A 32 17.63 2.67 -9.43
N ILE A 33 17.24 2.97 -10.69
CA ILE A 33 15.88 2.71 -11.16
C ILE A 33 15.55 1.22 -11.06
N LEU A 34 16.45 0.34 -11.50
CA LEU A 34 16.25 -1.11 -11.44
C LEU A 34 16.12 -1.62 -10.00
N ASP A 35 16.97 -1.14 -9.09
CA ASP A 35 16.97 -1.54 -7.68
C ASP A 35 15.68 -1.13 -6.96
N HIS A 36 15.06 -0.04 -7.39
CA HIS A 36 13.85 0.51 -6.78
C HIS A 36 12.54 0.21 -7.53
N THR A 37 12.59 -0.33 -8.75
CA THR A 37 11.40 -0.62 -9.56
C THR A 37 10.44 -1.58 -8.85
N TYR A 38 10.95 -2.63 -8.19
CA TYR A 38 10.11 -3.57 -7.46
C TYR A 38 9.32 -2.88 -6.33
N GLU A 39 10.01 -2.10 -5.49
CA GLU A 39 9.39 -1.38 -4.37
C GLU A 39 8.37 -0.36 -4.88
N TYR A 40 8.71 0.35 -5.96
CA TYR A 40 7.82 1.30 -6.60
C TYR A 40 6.54 0.63 -7.13
N THR A 41 6.66 -0.45 -7.91
CA THR A 41 5.51 -1.18 -8.46
C THR A 41 4.63 -1.76 -7.35
N MET A 42 5.24 -2.31 -6.29
CA MET A 42 4.47 -2.85 -5.16
C MET A 42 3.65 -1.76 -4.45
N ARG A 43 4.19 -0.55 -4.31
CA ARG A 43 3.45 0.57 -3.71
C ARG A 43 2.27 0.98 -4.59
N GLU A 44 2.44 1.03 -5.91
CA GLU A 44 1.36 1.32 -6.88
C GLU A 44 0.23 0.29 -6.75
N ASP A 45 0.57 -0.99 -6.70
CA ASP A 45 -0.40 -2.07 -6.54
C ASP A 45 -1.18 -1.94 -5.21
N ILE A 46 -0.52 -1.57 -4.11
CA ILE A 46 -1.19 -1.35 -2.81
C ILE A 46 -2.19 -0.19 -2.90
N VAL A 47 -1.79 0.95 -3.48
CA VAL A 47 -2.69 2.11 -3.66
C VAL A 47 -3.89 1.75 -4.53
N MET A 48 -3.66 1.06 -5.65
CA MET A 48 -4.72 0.57 -6.52
C MET A 48 -5.66 -0.40 -5.78
N CYS A 49 -5.12 -1.34 -4.98
CA CYS A 49 -5.95 -2.26 -4.21
C CYS A 49 -6.80 -1.53 -3.15
N MET A 50 -6.31 -0.43 -2.58
CA MET A 50 -7.10 0.39 -1.65
C MET A 50 -8.25 1.13 -2.34
N GLU A 51 -8.05 1.57 -3.59
CA GLU A 51 -9.09 2.28 -4.36
C GLU A 51 -10.12 1.34 -4.98
N GLU A 52 -9.65 0.26 -5.63
CA GLU A 52 -10.46 -0.56 -6.54
C GLU A 52 -10.89 -1.89 -5.91
N LEU A 53 -10.14 -2.40 -4.94
CA LEU A 53 -10.34 -3.72 -4.34
C LEU A 53 -10.66 -3.66 -2.84
N GLU A 54 -10.99 -2.48 -2.33
CA GLU A 54 -11.36 -2.24 -0.91
C GLU A 54 -10.32 -2.75 0.10
N LEU A 55 -9.02 -2.66 -0.22
CA LEU A 55 -7.95 -3.04 0.69
C LEU A 55 -7.99 -2.19 1.97
N GLU A 56 -8.21 -2.85 3.11
CA GLU A 56 -8.32 -2.17 4.40
C GLU A 56 -7.01 -1.46 4.81
N PRO A 57 -7.09 -0.26 5.42
CA PRO A 57 -5.93 0.51 5.88
C PRO A 57 -4.93 -0.27 6.75
N GLU A 58 -5.40 -1.20 7.57
CA GLU A 58 -4.54 -2.02 8.44
C GLU A 58 -3.69 -3.01 7.65
N LYS A 59 -4.27 -3.59 6.60
CA LYS A 59 -3.58 -4.49 5.66
C LYS A 59 -2.58 -3.71 4.82
N ALA A 60 -2.98 -2.55 4.30
CA ALA A 60 -2.08 -1.66 3.55
C ALA A 60 -0.84 -1.24 4.38
N ARG A 61 -1.04 -0.87 5.66
CA ARG A 61 0.06 -0.56 6.58
C ARG A 61 1.01 -1.74 6.78
N ALA A 62 0.48 -2.96 6.88
CA ALA A 62 1.28 -4.17 7.01
C ALA A 62 2.20 -4.40 5.79
N PHE A 63 1.66 -4.21 4.58
CA PHE A 63 2.44 -4.32 3.35
C PHE A 63 3.55 -3.26 3.24
N ILE A 64 3.25 -1.99 3.57
CA ILE A 64 4.22 -0.90 3.45
C ILE A 64 5.33 -0.99 4.49
N GLY A 65 5.01 -1.41 5.73
CA GLY A 65 5.98 -1.53 6.81
C GLY A 65 6.89 -2.76 6.69
N ASN A 66 6.64 -3.66 5.72
CA ASN A 66 7.23 -5.00 5.68
C ASN A 66 7.10 -5.75 7.02
N ASP A 67 6.01 -5.48 7.76
CA ASP A 67 5.77 -6.09 9.05
C ASP A 67 5.18 -7.50 8.84
N VAL A 68 6.08 -8.49 8.79
CA VAL A 68 5.77 -9.89 8.52
C VAL A 68 4.78 -10.47 9.53
N GLU A 69 4.80 -10.01 10.78
CA GLU A 69 3.89 -10.49 11.83
C GLU A 69 2.50 -9.90 11.66
N LEU A 70 2.42 -8.60 11.35
CA LEU A 70 1.15 -7.95 11.02
C LEU A 70 0.53 -8.52 9.73
N LEU A 71 1.34 -8.75 8.69
CA LEU A 71 0.91 -9.38 7.43
C LEU A 71 0.32 -10.77 7.65
N ARG A 72 0.98 -11.57 8.49
CA ARG A 72 0.50 -12.91 8.84
C ARG A 72 -0.85 -12.83 9.53
N ASN A 73 -0.99 -11.92 10.50
CA ASN A 73 -2.22 -11.78 11.27
C ASN A 73 -3.39 -11.26 10.42
N THR A 74 -3.14 -10.32 9.51
CA THR A 74 -4.18 -9.76 8.64
C THR A 74 -4.61 -10.72 7.53
N LEU A 75 -3.67 -11.42 6.88
CA LEU A 75 -4.00 -12.38 5.81
C LEU A 75 -4.65 -13.65 6.33
N HIS A 76 -4.31 -14.10 7.54
CA HIS A 76 -4.96 -15.27 8.14
C HIS A 76 -6.44 -15.01 8.42
N GLN A 77 -6.85 -13.80 8.82
CA GLN A 77 -8.26 -13.49 9.05
C GLN A 77 -9.11 -13.66 7.77
N ASP A 78 -8.59 -13.26 6.61
CA ASP A 78 -9.30 -13.42 5.33
C ASP A 78 -9.47 -14.89 4.94
N GLN A 79 -8.45 -15.73 5.21
CA GLN A 79 -8.49 -17.14 4.85
C GLN A 79 -9.54 -17.94 5.64
N TYR A 80 -9.83 -17.55 6.89
CA TYR A 80 -10.89 -18.17 7.69
C TYR A 80 -12.30 -17.71 7.27
N ILE A 81 -12.45 -16.50 6.70
CA ILE A 81 -13.75 -16.03 6.18
C ILE A 81 -14.15 -16.84 4.94
N TYR A 82 -13.20 -17.15 4.04
CA TYR A 82 -13.49 -17.96 2.85
C TYR A 82 -13.69 -19.47 3.12
N MET A 83 -13.20 -20.00 4.25
CA MET A 83 -13.40 -21.40 4.65
C MET A 83 -14.67 -21.63 5.50
N ALA A 84 -15.35 -20.57 5.93
CA ALA A 84 -16.56 -20.63 6.75
C ALA A 84 -17.88 -20.52 5.94
N VAL A 85 -17.80 -20.61 4.61
CA VAL A 85 -18.96 -20.61 3.67
C VAL A 85 -19.15 -21.98 3.04
#